data_AF-A0A8U0UDC7-F1
#
_entry.id   AF-A0A8U0UDC7-F1
#
_cell.length_a   1.000
_cell.length_b   1.000
_cell.length_c   1.000
_cell.angle_alpha   90.00
_cell.angle_beta   90.00
_cell.angle_gamma   90.00
#
_symmetry.space_group_name_H-M   'P 1'
#
loop_
_entity.id
_entity.type
_entity.pdbx_description
1 polymer ?
#
loop_
_entity_poly.entity_id
_entity_poly.type
_entity_poly.pdbx_seq_one_letter_code
_entity_poly.pdbx_strand_id
1 'polypeptide(L)'
;MEFEGFIQPKCVRWRLCGLRWQVLIFLLYLSHIVSGQIRYSIPEEMKKGSLIGNVAQDLGLDLKRLRAGRARIVTGESIQYTELKTDKGILVVSERIDREQLCGDVTPCSFSFEMILENPIELHRITIFIQDQNDNAPQVLYPVQTSSSLVAEMVPRSADVGYLVTKVVAVDLDSGQNAWLSYKLQKATDRALFEVGSQNGEIRTIRQVNDKDAVKQRLTVVVEDNGQPSRSATVNVNVAVTDSFPEVLSEFTDFTHDKEYNDNLTFYLVLALAVVSFLFITCLVVIISVKIYRWRQSRILYHSNLPVIPYYPPRYADTLGTGTLQHVYNYEVCRTTDSRKSDCQFARPCSQNVLIMDPSSTGTMQRMQNEKNILDEPDSPLEG
;
A
#
# COMPACT_ATOMS: atom_id res chain seq x y z
N MET A 1 49.05 74.73 -57.15
CA MET A 1 48.12 74.81 -58.29
C MET A 1 46.72 74.97 -57.74
N GLU A 2 46.05 76.01 -58.22
CA GLU A 2 44.60 76.21 -58.43
C GLU A 2 43.57 75.84 -57.33
N PHE A 3 43.05 76.93 -56.73
CA PHE A 3 41.66 77.43 -56.65
C PHE A 3 40.39 76.56 -56.84
N GLU A 4 39.35 77.08 -56.15
CA GLU A 4 37.87 76.91 -56.25
C GLU A 4 37.21 75.80 -55.40
N GLY A 5 36.11 75.99 -54.67
CA GLY A 5 35.20 77.14 -54.49
C GLY A 5 34.01 76.85 -53.54
N PHE A 6 33.36 77.94 -53.10
CA PHE A 6 31.92 78.18 -52.82
C PHE A 6 31.05 77.38 -51.79
N ILE A 7 30.62 78.13 -50.75
CA ILE A 7 29.27 78.32 -50.12
C ILE A 7 28.57 77.27 -49.22
N GLN A 8 28.16 77.81 -48.05
CA GLN A 8 27.41 77.38 -46.82
C GLN A 8 26.05 76.64 -47.00
N PRO A 9 25.24 76.37 -45.94
CA PRO A 9 25.48 75.75 -44.61
C PRO A 9 24.46 74.61 -44.32
N LYS A 10 24.72 73.69 -43.37
CA LYS A 10 23.65 72.87 -42.76
C LYS A 10 23.76 72.78 -41.25
N CYS A 11 22.82 73.46 -40.60
CA CYS A 11 22.48 73.35 -39.20
C CYS A 11 22.01 71.92 -38.89
N VAL A 12 22.77 71.16 -38.10
CA VAL A 12 22.32 69.88 -37.53
C VAL A 12 22.10 70.09 -36.04
N ARG A 13 20.82 70.27 -35.71
CA ARG A 13 20.30 70.34 -34.35
C ARG A 13 20.32 68.94 -33.74
N TRP A 14 21.37 68.61 -32.99
CA TRP A 14 21.38 67.41 -32.16
C TRP A 14 20.44 67.60 -30.98
N ARG A 15 19.24 66.99 -31.04
CA ARG A 15 18.43 66.73 -29.85
C ARG A 15 19.16 65.67 -29.02
N LEU A 16 19.92 66.08 -28.00
CA LEU A 16 20.28 65.17 -26.93
C LEU A 16 19.00 64.77 -26.21
N CYS A 17 18.59 63.51 -26.41
CA CYS A 17 17.49 62.88 -25.73
C CYS A 17 17.86 62.71 -24.25
N GLY A 18 17.49 63.69 -23.43
CA GLY A 18 17.69 63.64 -21.98
C GLY A 18 16.87 62.51 -21.37
N LEU A 19 17.52 61.38 -21.09
CA LEU A 19 16.98 60.36 -20.22
C LEU A 19 16.83 61.02 -18.84
N ARG A 20 15.59 61.41 -18.50
CA ARG A 20 15.27 62.13 -17.26
C ARG A 20 15.88 61.38 -16.09
N TRP A 21 16.60 62.08 -15.21
CA TRP A 21 17.21 61.51 -13.99
C TRP A 21 16.21 60.71 -13.14
N GLN A 22 14.92 61.02 -13.27
CA GLN A 22 13.79 60.27 -12.75
C GLN A 22 13.76 58.79 -13.18
N VAL A 23 14.15 58.46 -14.42
CA VAL A 23 14.21 57.08 -14.94
C VAL A 23 15.38 56.32 -14.31
N LEU A 24 16.53 56.98 -14.11
CA LEU A 24 17.68 56.42 -13.40
C LEU A 24 17.38 56.17 -11.92
N ILE A 25 16.67 57.09 -11.25
CA ILE A 25 16.21 56.91 -9.87
C ILE A 25 15.19 55.76 -9.79
N PHE A 26 14.27 55.66 -10.74
CA PHE A 26 13.28 54.58 -10.80
C PHE A 26 13.94 53.21 -11.07
N LEU A 27 14.96 53.15 -11.94
CA LEU A 27 15.75 51.94 -12.20
C LEU A 27 16.63 51.54 -11.00
N LEU A 28 17.20 52.51 -10.27
CA LEU A 28 17.88 52.25 -8.99
C LEU A 28 16.89 51.75 -7.92
N TYR A 29 15.68 52.31 -7.86
CA TYR A 29 14.63 51.84 -6.95
C TYR A 29 14.14 50.42 -7.28
N LEU A 30 14.03 50.09 -8.57
CA LEU A 30 13.68 48.74 -9.05
C LEU A 30 14.80 47.72 -8.78
N SER A 31 16.07 48.15 -8.74
CA SER A 31 17.21 47.27 -8.44
C SER A 31 17.27 46.78 -6.99
N HIS A 32 16.47 47.39 -6.09
CA HIS A 32 16.40 47.01 -4.68
C HIS A 32 15.30 45.99 -4.35
N ILE A 33 14.53 45.51 -5.32
CA ILE A 33 13.56 44.42 -5.07
C ILE A 33 14.29 43.08 -5.20
N VAL A 34 15.21 42.82 -4.27
CA VAL A 34 15.71 41.46 -4.03
C VAL A 34 14.70 40.79 -3.10
N SER A 35 13.81 39.97 -3.66
CA SER A 35 12.94 39.11 -2.86
C SER A 35 13.79 37.94 -2.33
N GLY A 36 14.38 38.13 -1.15
CA GLY A 36 15.17 37.09 -0.47
C GLY A 36 14.26 35.97 0.03
N GLN A 37 14.53 34.74 -0.39
CA GLN A 37 13.95 33.53 0.21
C GLN A 37 14.92 33.00 1.27
N ILE A 38 14.44 32.79 2.51
CA ILE A 38 15.30 32.25 3.58
C ILE A 38 15.48 30.76 3.35
N ARG A 39 16.72 30.31 3.46
CA ARG A 39 17.09 28.90 3.35
C ARG A 39 17.97 28.51 4.53
N TYR A 40 17.53 27.53 5.30
CA TYR A 40 18.35 26.89 6.32
C TYR A 40 18.70 25.48 5.90
N SER A 41 19.83 24.98 6.39
CA SER A 41 20.22 23.59 6.23
C SER A 41 20.61 23.05 7.60
N ILE A 42 19.95 21.98 8.01
CA ILE A 42 20.13 21.36 9.32
C ILE A 42 20.29 19.85 9.14
N PRO A 43 21.11 19.18 9.97
CA PRO A 43 21.07 17.72 10.04
C PRO A 43 19.68 17.28 10.50
N GLU A 44 19.27 16.10 10.07
CA GLU A 44 18.17 15.40 10.72
C GLU A 44 18.54 15.04 12.17
N GLU A 45 17.62 14.36 12.86
CA GLU A 45 17.96 13.74 14.15
C GLU A 45 18.31 14.73 15.28
N MET A 46 18.01 16.02 15.04
CA MET A 46 18.20 17.07 16.02
C MET A 46 17.24 16.96 17.19
N LYS A 47 17.75 17.22 18.40
CA LYS A 47 16.94 17.26 19.63
C LYS A 47 15.86 18.34 19.55
N LYS A 48 14.70 18.07 20.13
CA LYS A 48 13.67 19.10 20.35
C LYS A 48 14.23 20.32 21.08
N GLY A 49 13.90 21.51 20.58
CA GLY A 49 14.40 22.80 21.07
C GLY A 49 15.73 23.25 20.47
N SER A 50 16.36 22.43 19.61
CA SER A 50 17.57 22.83 18.90
C SER A 50 17.32 24.03 17.99
N LEU A 51 18.32 24.91 17.89
CA LEU A 51 18.26 26.09 17.03
C LEU A 51 18.35 25.69 15.56
N ILE A 52 17.42 26.21 14.75
CA ILE A 52 17.47 26.10 13.28
C ILE A 52 18.14 27.34 12.70
N GLY A 53 17.72 28.54 13.12
CA GLY A 53 18.24 29.79 12.59
C GLY A 53 17.59 31.04 13.20
N ASN A 54 18.20 32.20 12.97
CA ASN A 54 17.71 33.50 13.47
C ASN A 54 16.97 34.26 12.37
N VAL A 55 15.68 33.99 12.23
CA VAL A 55 14.83 34.58 11.18
C VAL A 55 14.69 36.10 11.34
N ALA A 56 14.66 36.61 12.58
CA ALA A 56 14.60 38.05 12.82
C ALA A 56 15.83 38.76 12.24
N GLN A 57 17.01 38.24 12.54
CA GLN A 57 18.27 38.80 12.05
C GLN A 57 18.40 38.69 10.53
N ASP A 58 18.06 37.53 9.96
CA ASP A 58 18.21 37.28 8.52
C ASP A 58 17.24 38.10 7.66
N LEU A 59 16.06 38.44 8.20
CA LEU A 59 15.11 39.36 7.56
C LEU A 59 15.32 40.83 7.92
N GLY A 60 16.23 41.15 8.84
CA GLY A 60 16.40 42.51 9.35
C GLY A 60 15.18 43.03 10.14
N LEU A 61 14.43 42.13 10.77
CA LEU A 61 13.24 42.45 11.57
C LEU A 61 13.58 42.57 13.05
N ASP A 62 13.09 43.65 13.68
CA ASP A 62 13.17 43.80 15.14
C ASP A 62 12.22 42.84 15.86
N LEU A 63 12.61 42.39 17.06
CA LEU A 63 11.76 41.56 17.93
C LEU A 63 10.42 42.24 18.27
N LYS A 64 10.40 43.58 18.33
CA LYS A 64 9.17 44.36 18.52
C LYS A 64 8.23 44.22 17.31
N ARG A 65 8.77 44.20 16.09
CA ARG A 65 7.99 44.03 14.86
C ARG A 65 7.39 42.64 14.80
N LEU A 66 8.12 41.60 15.19
CA LEU A 66 7.58 40.24 15.28
C LEU A 66 6.41 40.13 16.27
N ARG A 67 6.52 40.76 17.45
CA ARG A 67 5.43 40.76 18.45
C ARG A 67 4.24 41.61 18.02
N ALA A 68 4.47 42.84 17.56
CA ALA A 68 3.41 43.75 17.12
C ALA A 68 2.67 43.21 15.88
N GLY A 69 3.41 42.56 14.98
CA GLY A 69 2.88 41.89 13.80
C GLY A 69 2.36 40.48 14.07
N ARG A 70 2.26 40.01 15.32
CA ARG A 70 1.77 38.65 15.65
C ARG A 70 2.37 37.57 14.75
N ALA A 71 3.70 37.61 14.61
CA ALA A 71 4.42 36.72 13.70
C ALA A 71 4.09 35.26 14.00
N ARG A 72 3.67 34.52 12.97
CA ARG A 72 3.33 33.09 13.08
C ARG A 72 3.64 32.36 11.79
N ILE A 73 3.87 31.06 11.91
CA ILE A 73 4.04 30.16 10.76
C ILE A 73 2.65 29.77 10.24
N VAL A 74 2.45 29.83 8.93
CA VAL A 74 1.18 29.60 8.24
C VAL A 74 1.42 28.67 7.05
N THR A 75 1.49 27.35 7.26
CA THR A 75 1.40 26.34 6.18
C THR A 75 1.49 24.91 6.71
N GLY A 76 0.57 24.02 6.32
CA GLY A 76 0.75 22.56 6.13
C GLY A 76 1.31 21.69 7.28
N GLU A 77 1.37 20.38 7.04
CA GLU A 77 1.86 19.33 7.97
C GLU A 77 3.26 19.64 8.56
N SER A 78 4.06 20.47 7.87
CA SER A 78 5.39 20.90 8.29
C SER A 78 5.45 21.78 9.56
N ILE A 79 4.32 22.27 10.07
CA ILE A 79 4.25 22.99 11.36
C ILE A 79 4.63 22.07 12.52
N GLN A 80 4.45 20.75 12.36
CA GLN A 80 4.77 19.79 13.42
C GLN A 80 6.27 19.80 13.79
N TYR A 81 7.15 20.00 12.81
CA TYR A 81 8.60 19.91 12.99
C TYR A 81 9.26 21.20 13.48
N THR A 82 8.63 22.37 13.29
CA THR A 82 9.27 23.67 13.52
C THR A 82 8.42 24.61 14.37
N GLU A 83 9.09 25.37 15.25
CA GLU A 83 8.44 26.36 16.11
C GLU A 83 9.16 27.70 16.02
N LEU A 84 8.39 28.79 15.86
CA LEU A 84 8.91 30.16 15.91
C LEU A 84 8.86 30.71 17.34
N LYS A 85 10.03 30.97 17.92
CA LYS A 85 10.18 31.67 19.20
C LYS A 85 10.19 33.18 18.96
N THR A 86 9.00 33.77 18.87
CA THR A 86 8.79 35.22 18.60
C THR A 86 9.45 36.15 19.62
N ASP A 87 9.70 35.67 20.84
CA ASP A 87 10.37 36.41 21.90
C ASP A 87 11.86 36.65 21.60
N LYS A 88 12.48 35.71 20.88
CA LYS A 88 13.90 35.69 20.49
C LYS A 88 14.15 35.86 18.99
N GLY A 89 13.12 35.72 18.17
CA GLY A 89 13.23 35.82 16.71
C GLY A 89 13.86 34.61 16.02
N ILE A 90 13.91 33.47 16.72
CA ILE A 90 14.59 32.25 16.26
C ILE A 90 13.59 31.14 15.91
N LEU A 91 13.96 30.32 14.92
CA LEU A 91 13.29 29.04 14.66
C LEU A 91 13.99 27.94 15.44
N VAL A 92 13.19 27.05 16.02
CA VAL A 92 13.67 25.88 16.75
C VAL A 92 12.95 24.62 16.28
N VAL A 93 13.59 23.48 16.51
CA VAL A 93 13.03 22.15 16.25
C VAL A 93 11.93 21.87 17.28
N SER A 94 10.70 21.61 16.81
CA SER A 94 9.55 21.26 17.65
C SER A 94 9.44 19.76 17.90
N GLU A 95 9.79 18.97 16.90
CA GLU A 95 9.78 17.51 16.93
C GLU A 95 11.00 16.97 16.18
N ARG A 96 11.48 15.79 16.57
CA ARG A 96 12.60 15.12 15.91
C ARG A 96 12.25 14.92 14.43
N ILE A 97 13.15 15.34 13.55
CA ILE A 97 12.98 15.23 12.11
C ILE A 97 13.72 13.98 11.69
N ASP A 98 12.98 13.06 11.09
CA ASP A 98 13.45 11.81 10.47
C ASP A 98 13.32 12.03 8.95
N ARG A 99 14.43 12.01 8.22
CA ARG A 99 14.48 12.34 6.79
C ARG A 99 13.82 11.24 5.97
N GLU A 100 13.99 9.98 6.34
CA GLU A 100 13.41 8.81 5.67
C GLU A 100 11.89 8.85 5.78
N GLN A 101 11.36 9.25 6.94
CA GLN A 101 9.92 9.42 7.13
C GLN A 101 9.37 10.65 6.38
N LEU A 102 10.11 11.75 6.35
CA LEU A 102 9.66 13.01 5.75
C LEU A 102 9.69 12.99 4.21
N CYS A 103 10.78 12.48 3.64
CA CYS A 103 11.06 12.58 2.20
C CYS A 103 11.21 11.22 1.51
N GLY A 104 11.44 10.13 2.25
CA GLY A 104 11.81 8.84 1.68
C GLY A 104 13.06 8.96 0.80
N ASP A 105 12.94 8.53 -0.46
CA ASP A 105 14.05 8.52 -1.42
C ASP A 105 14.28 9.88 -2.12
N VAL A 106 13.47 10.91 -1.80
CA VAL A 106 13.54 12.21 -2.50
C VAL A 106 14.74 13.03 -2.04
N THR A 107 15.67 13.28 -2.96
CA THR A 107 16.86 14.13 -2.73
C THR A 107 16.92 15.30 -3.73
N PRO A 108 17.15 16.56 -3.28
CA PRO A 108 17.39 16.98 -1.90
C PRO A 108 16.10 17.05 -1.05
N CYS A 109 16.15 16.54 0.18
CA CYS A 109 15.04 16.60 1.11
C CYS A 109 14.87 18.03 1.67
N SER A 110 13.68 18.59 1.49
CA SER A 110 13.35 19.91 2.04
C SER A 110 11.86 20.09 2.24
N PHE A 111 11.50 20.92 3.21
CA PHE A 111 10.15 21.41 3.37
C PHE A 111 10.16 22.93 3.44
N SER A 112 9.04 23.55 3.06
CA SER A 112 8.90 25.00 3.03
C SER A 112 7.62 25.43 3.70
N PHE A 113 7.67 26.55 4.39
CA PHE A 113 6.52 27.20 4.99
C PHE A 113 6.62 28.72 4.86
N GLU A 114 5.52 29.40 5.10
CA GLU A 114 5.41 30.85 5.08
C GLU A 114 5.25 31.37 6.51
N MET A 115 6.05 32.37 6.86
CA MET A 115 5.84 33.16 8.07
C MET A 115 5.05 34.42 7.70
N ILE A 116 3.95 34.66 8.41
CA ILE A 116 3.14 35.86 8.26
C ILE A 116 3.44 36.85 9.38
N LEU A 117 3.56 38.13 9.05
CA LEU A 117 3.43 39.25 9.97
C LEU A 117 2.16 40.01 9.58
N GLU A 118 1.38 40.45 10.55
CA GLU A 118 0.15 41.22 10.39
C GLU A 118 0.41 42.72 10.59
N ASN A 119 -0.43 43.56 9.97
CA ASN A 119 -0.46 45.02 10.11
C ASN A 119 0.92 45.73 9.98
N PRO A 120 1.46 45.92 8.76
CA PRO A 120 0.96 45.43 7.47
C PRO A 120 1.22 43.92 7.28
N ILE A 121 0.47 43.31 6.34
CA ILE A 121 0.65 41.90 6.01
C ILE A 121 1.94 41.72 5.21
N GLU A 122 2.85 40.91 5.75
CA GLU A 122 4.10 40.51 5.09
C GLU A 122 4.21 38.98 5.14
N LEU A 123 4.63 38.36 4.04
CA LEU A 123 4.82 36.92 3.92
C LEU A 123 6.27 36.63 3.57
N HIS A 124 6.91 35.80 4.39
CA HIS A 124 8.28 35.36 4.17
C HIS A 124 8.31 33.85 3.99
N ARG A 125 8.71 33.42 2.79
CA ARG A 125 8.90 32.00 2.50
C ARG A 125 10.24 31.52 3.06
N ILE A 126 10.16 30.48 3.88
CA ILE A 126 11.30 29.85 4.55
C ILE A 126 11.36 28.41 4.05
N THR A 127 12.55 27.98 3.61
CA THR A 127 12.81 26.61 3.18
C THR A 127 13.89 26.01 4.07
N ILE A 128 13.64 24.81 4.58
CA ILE A 128 14.58 24.06 5.40
C ILE A 128 15.00 22.83 4.61
N PHE A 129 16.30 22.72 4.36
CA PHE A 129 16.95 21.54 3.79
C PHE A 129 17.40 20.62 4.91
N ILE A 130 17.05 19.35 4.80
CA ILE A 130 17.43 18.33 5.76
C ILE A 130 18.64 17.59 5.22
N GLN A 131 19.73 17.62 5.98
CA GLN A 131 20.94 16.87 5.70
C GLN A 131 20.81 15.49 6.35
N ASP A 132 21.03 14.48 5.51
CA ASP A 132 21.08 13.08 5.90
C ASP A 132 22.15 12.83 6.97
N GLN A 133 21.84 12.03 7.97
CA GLN A 133 22.79 11.51 8.95
C GLN A 133 22.93 10.00 8.79
N ASN A 134 24.11 9.44 9.05
CA ASN A 134 24.32 7.99 8.96
C ASN A 134 23.71 7.27 10.17
N ASP A 135 22.39 7.22 10.23
CA ASP A 135 21.62 6.72 11.37
C ASP A 135 20.85 5.42 11.10
N ASN A 136 20.84 4.94 9.86
CA ASN A 136 20.44 3.58 9.47
C ASN A 136 21.67 2.70 9.24
N ALA A 137 21.48 1.38 9.18
CA ALA A 137 22.57 0.45 8.92
C ALA A 137 22.17 -0.46 7.75
N PRO A 138 23.14 -0.99 6.98
CA PRO A 138 22.81 -1.77 5.80
C PRO A 138 21.93 -2.98 6.14
N GLN A 139 20.85 -3.19 5.40
CA GLN A 139 19.98 -4.35 5.51
C GLN A 139 20.24 -5.33 4.37
N VAL A 140 20.66 -6.55 4.72
CA VAL A 140 20.85 -7.62 3.73
C VAL A 140 19.50 -8.24 3.36
N LEU A 141 19.12 -8.13 2.09
CA LEU A 141 17.90 -8.72 1.52
C LEU A 141 18.13 -10.14 0.99
N TYR A 142 19.35 -10.44 0.51
CA TYR A 142 19.72 -11.75 0.02
C TYR A 142 21.19 -12.08 0.32
N PRO A 143 21.52 -13.33 0.75
CA PRO A 143 20.58 -14.43 1.03
C PRO A 143 19.76 -14.21 2.31
N VAL A 144 18.55 -14.75 2.35
CA VAL A 144 17.62 -14.59 3.49
C VAL A 144 18.12 -15.40 4.68
N GLN A 145 18.48 -14.71 5.77
CA GLN A 145 18.93 -15.33 7.03
C GLN A 145 17.76 -15.70 7.95
N THR A 146 16.78 -16.46 7.46
CA THR A 146 15.78 -17.08 8.35
C THR A 146 16.43 -18.23 9.11
N SER A 147 16.14 -18.35 10.41
CA SER A 147 16.72 -19.31 11.36
C SER A 147 16.59 -20.79 10.96
N SER A 148 15.88 -21.11 9.87
CA SER A 148 15.66 -22.46 9.34
C SER A 148 16.06 -22.63 7.86
N SER A 149 16.55 -21.59 7.18
CA SER A 149 16.93 -21.64 5.76
C SER A 149 18.43 -21.86 5.61
N LEU A 150 18.84 -23.12 5.54
CA LEU A 150 20.20 -23.55 5.18
C LEU A 150 20.32 -23.73 3.66
N VAL A 151 19.76 -22.82 2.86
CA VAL A 151 19.94 -22.88 1.40
C VAL A 151 21.42 -22.67 1.13
N ALA A 152 22.07 -23.70 0.62
CA ALA A 152 23.46 -23.66 0.21
C ALA A 152 23.53 -23.34 -1.29
N GLU A 153 24.38 -22.38 -1.63
CA GLU A 153 24.69 -22.05 -3.01
C GLU A 153 25.57 -23.15 -3.61
N MET A 154 25.15 -23.69 -4.73
CA MET A 154 25.77 -24.87 -5.32
C MET A 154 26.84 -24.46 -6.32
N VAL A 155 28.05 -24.99 -6.16
CA VAL A 155 29.18 -24.74 -7.06
C VAL A 155 29.66 -26.07 -7.63
N PRO A 156 29.62 -26.28 -8.96
CA PRO A 156 30.15 -27.50 -9.54
C PRO A 156 31.67 -27.54 -9.41
N ARG A 157 32.27 -28.73 -9.20
CA ARG A 157 33.74 -28.89 -9.19
C ARG A 157 34.37 -28.56 -10.54
N SER A 158 33.61 -28.67 -11.62
CA SER A 158 34.01 -28.22 -12.97
C SER A 158 33.91 -26.71 -13.17
N ALA A 159 33.59 -25.91 -12.14
CA ALA A 159 33.49 -24.47 -12.25
C ALA A 159 34.84 -23.84 -12.63
N ASP A 160 34.82 -23.04 -13.70
CA ASP A 160 35.96 -22.26 -14.14
C ASP A 160 36.29 -21.10 -13.18
N VAL A 161 37.43 -20.47 -13.41
CA VAL A 161 37.80 -19.21 -12.75
C VAL A 161 36.83 -18.11 -13.15
N GLY A 162 36.33 -17.35 -12.17
CA GLY A 162 35.36 -16.27 -12.38
C GLY A 162 33.89 -16.74 -12.43
N TYR A 163 33.61 -18.00 -12.11
CA TYR A 163 32.26 -18.54 -11.99
C TYR A 163 31.46 -17.76 -10.94
N LEU A 164 30.27 -17.30 -11.30
CA LEU A 164 29.36 -16.60 -10.39
C LEU A 164 28.69 -17.62 -9.46
N VAL A 165 29.01 -17.55 -8.18
CA VAL A 165 28.43 -18.43 -7.15
C VAL A 165 27.07 -17.88 -6.73
N THR A 166 27.05 -16.62 -6.30
CA THR A 166 25.85 -15.94 -5.82
C THR A 166 26.10 -14.43 -5.73
N LYS A 167 25.11 -13.66 -5.31
CA LYS A 167 25.21 -12.21 -5.12
C LYS A 167 24.60 -11.81 -3.79
N VAL A 168 25.35 -11.12 -2.94
CA VAL A 168 24.81 -10.49 -1.73
C VAL A 168 24.08 -9.22 -2.13
N VAL A 169 22.81 -9.12 -1.78
CA VAL A 169 21.98 -7.93 -2.04
C VAL A 169 21.68 -7.28 -0.70
N ALA A 170 22.03 -6.01 -0.58
CA ALA A 170 21.77 -5.21 0.60
C ALA A 170 21.30 -3.81 0.19
N VAL A 171 20.58 -3.16 1.09
CA VAL A 171 20.04 -1.81 0.92
C VAL A 171 20.32 -1.00 2.18
N ASP A 172 20.50 0.30 2.04
CA ASP A 172 20.51 1.23 3.18
C ASP A 172 19.42 2.28 2.94
N LEU A 173 18.80 2.75 4.01
CA LEU A 173 17.70 3.74 3.94
C LEU A 173 18.22 5.18 3.91
N ASP A 174 19.47 5.38 4.28
CA ASP A 174 20.15 6.68 4.22
C ASP A 174 20.34 7.14 2.76
N SER A 175 20.93 8.32 2.55
CA SER A 175 21.11 8.91 1.22
C SER A 175 22.56 9.20 0.86
N GLY A 176 22.85 9.18 -0.45
CA GLY A 176 24.16 9.58 -0.97
C GLY A 176 25.30 8.67 -0.47
N GLN A 177 26.27 9.24 0.24
CA GLN A 177 27.42 8.48 0.74
C GLN A 177 27.07 7.55 1.90
N ASN A 178 26.07 7.90 2.72
CA ASN A 178 25.63 7.10 3.85
C ASN A 178 24.92 5.80 3.39
N ALA A 179 24.36 5.79 2.17
CA ALA A 179 23.85 4.57 1.55
C ALA A 179 24.80 3.93 0.52
N TRP A 180 26.04 4.41 0.40
CA TRP A 180 27.01 3.82 -0.52
C TRP A 180 27.61 2.56 0.10
N LEU A 181 27.18 1.39 -0.38
CA LEU A 181 27.59 0.11 0.18
C LEU A 181 28.89 -0.43 -0.42
N SER A 182 29.69 -1.07 0.43
CA SER A 182 30.87 -1.85 0.05
C SER A 182 30.82 -3.24 0.65
N TYR A 183 31.26 -4.24 -0.11
CA TYR A 183 31.21 -5.65 0.26
C TYR A 183 32.61 -6.22 0.49
N LYS A 184 32.80 -6.93 1.60
CA LYS A 184 34.09 -7.51 1.99
C LYS A 184 33.91 -8.92 2.53
N LEU A 185 34.80 -9.83 2.14
CA LEU A 185 34.82 -11.19 2.69
C LEU A 185 35.69 -11.18 3.96
N GLN A 186 35.08 -11.39 5.13
CA GLN A 186 35.77 -11.32 6.43
C GLN A 186 36.62 -12.56 6.71
N LYS A 187 36.19 -13.73 6.25
CA LYS A 187 36.88 -15.00 6.44
C LYS A 187 37.06 -15.71 5.10
N ALA A 188 38.23 -15.52 4.49
CA ALA A 188 38.71 -16.44 3.48
C ALA A 188 39.31 -17.65 4.22
N THR A 189 38.84 -18.85 3.95
CA THR A 189 39.53 -20.09 4.31
C THR A 189 40.99 -20.02 3.83
N ASP A 190 41.92 -20.75 4.48
CA ASP A 190 43.40 -20.71 4.24
C ASP A 190 43.86 -20.85 2.78
N ARG A 191 42.93 -21.19 1.87
CA ARG A 191 43.08 -21.12 0.42
C ARG A 191 41.86 -20.40 -0.16
N ALA A 192 41.93 -19.06 -0.26
CA ALA A 192 40.85 -18.25 -0.84
C ALA A 192 40.38 -18.88 -2.17
N LEU A 193 39.18 -19.48 -2.15
CA LEU A 193 38.53 -20.04 -3.33
C LEU A 193 37.57 -19.02 -3.93
N PHE A 194 37.09 -18.10 -3.11
CA PHE A 194 36.06 -17.12 -3.44
C PHE A 194 36.54 -15.70 -3.15
N GLU A 195 36.09 -14.77 -3.97
CA GLU A 195 36.14 -13.32 -3.72
C GLU A 195 34.73 -12.75 -3.75
N VAL A 196 34.56 -11.57 -3.17
CA VAL A 196 33.35 -10.77 -3.31
C VAL A 196 33.69 -9.46 -4.01
N GLY A 197 32.93 -9.12 -5.05
CA GLY A 197 33.05 -7.84 -5.73
C GLY A 197 32.63 -6.71 -4.80
N SER A 198 33.54 -5.77 -4.55
CA SER A 198 33.37 -4.76 -3.51
C SER A 198 32.24 -3.77 -3.74
N GLN A 199 31.76 -3.63 -4.98
CA GLN A 199 30.70 -2.67 -5.36
C GLN A 199 29.38 -3.36 -5.75
N ASN A 200 29.42 -4.62 -6.16
CA ASN A 200 28.26 -5.33 -6.69
C ASN A 200 27.81 -6.50 -5.82
N GLY A 201 28.60 -6.90 -4.81
CA GLY A 201 28.28 -8.02 -3.92
C GLY A 201 28.32 -9.39 -4.59
N GLU A 202 28.83 -9.50 -5.83
CA GLU A 202 28.95 -10.79 -6.52
C GLU A 202 30.05 -11.64 -5.91
N ILE A 203 29.72 -12.86 -5.53
CA ILE A 203 30.68 -13.85 -5.04
C ILE A 203 31.12 -14.72 -6.22
N ARG A 204 32.43 -14.77 -6.48
CA ARG A 204 32.99 -15.48 -7.64
C ARG A 204 34.16 -16.37 -7.25
N THR A 205 34.42 -17.43 -8.02
CA THR A 205 35.60 -18.27 -7.85
C THR A 205 36.86 -17.55 -8.35
N ILE A 206 37.95 -17.54 -7.57
CA ILE A 206 39.23 -16.93 -8.00
C ILE A 206 40.22 -17.93 -8.58
N ARG A 207 39.93 -19.22 -8.45
CA ARG A 207 40.70 -20.33 -8.99
C ARG A 207 39.78 -21.52 -9.22
N GLN A 208 40.27 -22.51 -9.95
CA GLN A 208 39.58 -23.77 -10.13
C GLN A 208 39.41 -24.50 -8.79
N VAL A 209 38.26 -25.17 -8.65
CA VAL A 209 37.92 -25.99 -7.50
C VAL A 209 38.73 -27.28 -7.55
N ASN A 210 39.37 -27.63 -6.43
CA ASN A 210 40.21 -28.82 -6.32
C ASN A 210 39.59 -29.84 -5.35
N ASP A 211 39.98 -31.11 -5.46
CA ASP A 211 39.51 -32.19 -4.56
C ASP A 211 39.87 -31.98 -3.09
N LYS A 212 40.86 -31.12 -2.82
CA LYS A 212 41.29 -30.74 -1.47
C LYS A 212 40.42 -29.64 -0.85
N ASP A 213 39.55 -29.01 -1.62
CA ASP A 213 38.66 -27.95 -1.13
C ASP A 213 37.48 -28.58 -0.38
N ALA A 214 37.09 -27.93 0.72
CA ALA A 214 35.99 -28.42 1.54
C ALA A 214 34.67 -28.41 0.76
N VAL A 215 33.91 -29.50 0.88
CA VAL A 215 32.58 -29.66 0.25
C VAL A 215 31.61 -28.60 0.74
N LYS A 216 31.61 -28.30 2.05
CA LYS A 216 30.77 -27.27 2.66
C LYS A 216 31.64 -26.14 3.16
N GLN A 217 31.39 -24.93 2.68
CA GLN A 217 32.13 -23.73 3.06
C GLN A 217 31.15 -22.66 3.54
N ARG A 218 31.54 -21.95 4.59
CA ARG A 218 30.75 -20.83 5.13
C ARG A 218 31.53 -19.55 4.94
N LEU A 219 31.04 -18.72 4.02
CA LEU A 219 31.60 -17.41 3.71
C LEU A 219 30.90 -16.37 4.58
N THR A 220 31.66 -15.54 5.27
CA THR A 220 31.12 -14.42 6.05
C THR A 220 31.39 -13.14 5.28
N VAL A 221 30.34 -12.57 4.71
CA VAL A 221 30.40 -11.30 3.97
C VAL A 221 29.93 -10.18 4.87
N VAL A 222 30.72 -9.12 4.93
CA VAL A 222 30.39 -7.88 5.62
C VAL A 222 30.02 -6.85 4.56
N VAL A 223 28.86 -6.23 4.73
CA VAL A 223 28.39 -5.08 3.96
C VAL A 223 28.56 -3.87 4.85
N GLU A 224 29.28 -2.87 4.38
CA GLU A 224 29.62 -1.67 5.12
C GLU A 224 29.23 -0.44 4.30
N ASP A 225 28.53 0.51 4.92
CA ASP A 225 28.24 1.80 4.31
C ASP A 225 29.52 2.67 4.18
N ASN A 226 29.39 3.85 3.58
CA ASN A 226 30.48 4.82 3.53
C ASN A 226 30.18 6.06 4.40
N GLY A 227 29.31 5.91 5.40
CA GLY A 227 28.96 6.96 6.33
C GLY A 227 29.97 7.13 7.46
N GLN A 228 29.77 8.15 8.30
CA GLN A 228 30.63 8.43 9.47
C GLN A 228 29.80 8.65 10.75
N PRO A 229 29.94 7.80 11.79
CA PRO A 229 30.71 6.55 11.80
C PRO A 229 30.12 5.53 10.84
N SER A 230 30.96 4.70 10.24
CA SER A 230 30.47 3.66 9.31
C SER A 230 29.72 2.57 10.07
N ARG A 231 28.64 2.08 9.46
CA ARG A 231 27.82 0.98 9.97
C ARG A 231 27.85 -0.18 8.99
N SER A 232 27.63 -1.37 9.53
CA SER A 232 27.77 -2.60 8.76
C SER A 232 26.77 -3.67 9.17
N ALA A 233 26.50 -4.57 8.22
CA ALA A 233 25.77 -5.80 8.45
C ALA A 233 26.58 -7.00 7.95
N THR A 234 26.36 -8.13 8.60
CA THR A 234 27.09 -9.36 8.29
C THR A 234 26.11 -10.44 7.84
N VAL A 235 26.46 -11.15 6.77
CA VAL A 235 25.71 -12.28 6.25
C VAL A 235 26.60 -13.49 6.06
N ASN A 236 26.09 -14.66 6.46
CA ASN A 236 26.74 -15.94 6.20
C ASN A 236 26.15 -16.57 4.93
N VAL A 237 27.01 -16.83 3.95
CA VAL A 237 26.68 -17.54 2.72
C VAL A 237 27.23 -18.96 2.83
N ASN A 238 26.35 -19.94 2.82
CA ASN A 238 26.75 -21.36 2.79
C ASN A 238 26.93 -21.77 1.33
N VAL A 239 28.10 -22.33 1.00
CA VAL A 239 28.43 -22.80 -0.34
C VAL A 239 28.70 -24.30 -0.28
N ALA A 240 28.07 -25.04 -1.18
CA ALA A 240 28.25 -26.48 -1.34
C ALA A 240 28.91 -26.77 -2.69
N VAL A 241 30.12 -27.34 -2.63
CA VAL A 241 30.89 -27.76 -3.80
C VAL A 241 30.50 -29.20 -4.15
N THR A 242 30.03 -29.44 -5.39
CA THR A 242 29.47 -30.74 -5.80
C THR A 242 30.01 -31.18 -7.16
N ASP A 243 30.06 -32.49 -7.41
CA ASP A 243 30.49 -33.03 -8.71
C ASP A 243 29.37 -33.00 -9.76
N SER A 244 28.11 -33.12 -9.32
CA SER A 244 26.96 -33.11 -10.22
C SER A 244 25.67 -32.71 -9.49
N PHE A 245 24.81 -31.97 -10.20
CA PHE A 245 23.52 -31.47 -9.71
C PHE A 245 22.50 -32.52 -9.18
N PRO A 246 22.56 -33.85 -9.44
CA PRO A 246 21.55 -34.79 -8.91
C PRO A 246 21.87 -35.47 -7.57
N GLU A 247 23.08 -35.37 -7.02
CA GLU A 247 23.48 -36.22 -5.87
C GLU A 247 23.09 -35.63 -4.50
N VAL A 248 22.75 -34.34 -4.49
CA VAL A 248 22.39 -33.61 -3.27
C VAL A 248 20.90 -33.72 -2.94
N LEU A 249 20.05 -34.09 -3.91
CA LEU A 249 18.65 -34.43 -3.64
C LEU A 249 18.51 -35.73 -2.83
N SER A 250 19.43 -36.69 -2.97
CA SER A 250 19.41 -37.93 -2.17
C SER A 250 20.03 -37.76 -0.78
N GLU A 251 21.01 -36.86 -0.62
CA GLU A 251 21.58 -36.55 0.71
C GLU A 251 20.64 -35.63 1.53
N PHE A 252 19.84 -34.77 0.89
CA PHE A 252 18.83 -33.96 1.58
C PHE A 252 17.56 -34.73 1.97
N THR A 253 17.23 -35.85 1.30
CA THR A 253 16.17 -36.74 1.77
C THR A 253 16.51 -37.45 3.08
N ASP A 254 17.80 -37.58 3.42
CA ASP A 254 18.22 -38.17 4.69
C ASP A 254 18.18 -37.15 5.85
N PHE A 255 18.38 -35.86 5.56
CA PHE A 255 18.23 -34.79 6.57
C PHE A 255 16.79 -34.39 6.88
N THR A 256 15.80 -34.83 6.10
CA THR A 256 14.39 -34.69 6.48
C THR A 256 13.95 -35.66 7.59
N HIS A 257 14.78 -36.65 7.94
CA HIS A 257 14.51 -37.52 9.08
C HIS A 257 14.92 -36.94 10.44
N ASP A 258 15.64 -35.80 10.47
CA ASP A 258 16.10 -35.13 11.69
C ASP A 258 15.37 -33.81 11.99
N LYS A 259 14.22 -33.57 11.35
CA LYS A 259 13.22 -32.67 11.92
C LYS A 259 12.16 -33.54 12.54
N GLU A 260 12.06 -33.44 13.85
CA GLU A 260 10.90 -33.77 14.68
C GLU A 260 9.68 -32.95 14.17
N TYR A 261 9.27 -33.17 12.92
CA TYR A 261 8.12 -32.58 12.27
C TYR A 261 6.92 -33.39 12.70
N ASN A 262 6.53 -33.15 13.95
CA ASN A 262 5.17 -33.27 14.47
C ASN A 262 4.36 -34.47 13.94
N ASP A 263 4.90 -35.69 14.05
CA ASP A 263 4.15 -36.94 13.91
C ASP A 263 2.87 -36.93 14.77
N ASN A 264 2.92 -36.21 15.90
CA ASN A 264 1.77 -35.93 16.73
C ASN A 264 0.69 -35.12 15.99
N LEU A 265 1.04 -34.04 15.29
CA LEU A 265 0.07 -33.20 14.58
C LEU A 265 -0.51 -33.90 13.35
N THR A 266 0.31 -34.60 12.57
CA THR A 266 -0.18 -35.41 11.44
C THR A 266 -1.08 -36.54 11.93
N PHE A 267 -0.72 -37.21 13.03
CA PHE A 267 -1.57 -38.20 13.71
C PHE A 267 -2.90 -37.60 14.20
N TYR A 268 -2.87 -36.44 14.89
CA TYR A 268 -4.09 -35.78 15.36
C TYR A 268 -4.99 -35.31 14.20
N LEU A 269 -4.41 -34.85 13.09
CA LEU A 269 -5.17 -34.45 11.90
C LEU A 269 -5.85 -35.65 11.25
N VAL A 270 -5.13 -36.77 11.09
CA VAL A 270 -5.70 -38.02 10.57
C VAL A 270 -6.78 -38.57 11.49
N LEU A 271 -6.54 -38.55 12.81
CA LEU A 271 -7.52 -38.97 13.81
C LEU A 271 -8.78 -38.10 13.77
N ALA A 272 -8.64 -36.78 13.66
CA ALA A 272 -9.76 -35.86 13.56
C ALA A 272 -10.61 -36.11 12.29
N LEU A 273 -9.96 -36.31 11.14
CA LEU A 273 -10.66 -36.66 9.89
C LEU A 273 -11.41 -37.99 9.99
N ALA A 274 -10.80 -39.01 10.62
CA ALA A 274 -11.42 -40.30 10.82
C ALA A 274 -12.67 -40.21 11.71
N VAL A 275 -12.61 -39.46 12.81
CA VAL A 275 -13.74 -39.24 13.73
C VAL A 275 -14.87 -38.48 13.03
N VAL A 276 -14.57 -37.40 12.31
CA VAL A 276 -15.58 -36.62 11.59
C VAL A 276 -16.25 -37.47 10.50
N SER A 277 -15.47 -38.24 9.75
CA SER A 277 -16.00 -39.16 8.73
C SER A 277 -16.92 -40.23 9.35
N PHE A 278 -16.51 -40.82 10.48
CA PHE A 278 -17.34 -41.80 11.19
C PHE A 278 -18.66 -41.21 11.69
N LEU A 279 -18.63 -40.01 12.28
CA LEU A 279 -19.83 -39.29 12.72
C LEU A 279 -20.75 -38.95 11.55
N PHE A 280 -20.20 -38.58 10.40
CA PHE A 280 -20.98 -38.30 9.20
C PHE A 280 -21.66 -39.56 8.66
N ILE A 281 -20.92 -40.67 8.55
CA ILE A 281 -21.45 -41.95 8.06
C ILE A 281 -22.55 -42.48 8.99
N THR A 282 -22.32 -42.45 10.31
CA THR A 282 -23.33 -42.88 11.29
C THR A 282 -24.59 -42.03 11.23
N CYS A 283 -24.46 -40.70 11.06
CA CYS A 283 -25.60 -39.81 10.87
C CYS A 283 -26.39 -40.15 9.60
N LEU A 284 -25.72 -40.40 8.46
CA LEU A 284 -26.38 -40.82 7.23
C LEU A 284 -27.12 -42.16 7.40
N VAL A 285 -26.50 -43.14 8.05
CA VAL A 285 -27.13 -44.44 8.33
C VAL A 285 -28.38 -44.26 9.20
N VAL A 286 -28.33 -43.42 10.23
CA VAL A 286 -29.51 -43.12 11.07
C VAL A 286 -30.61 -42.44 10.25
N ILE A 287 -30.28 -41.44 9.42
CA ILE A 287 -31.25 -40.75 8.56
C ILE A 287 -31.91 -41.73 7.59
N ILE A 288 -31.12 -42.58 6.93
CA ILE A 288 -31.61 -43.62 6.02
C ILE A 288 -32.48 -44.62 6.78
N SER A 289 -32.04 -45.07 7.96
CA SER A 289 -32.80 -46.00 8.81
C SER A 289 -34.15 -45.42 9.23
N VAL A 290 -34.19 -44.14 9.64
CA VAL A 290 -35.44 -43.44 9.97
C VAL A 290 -36.31 -43.26 8.74
N LYS A 291 -35.75 -42.96 7.57
CA LYS A 291 -36.52 -42.88 6.32
C LYS A 291 -37.09 -44.23 5.92
N ILE A 292 -36.32 -45.32 6.01
CA ILE A 292 -36.78 -46.68 5.75
C ILE A 292 -37.85 -47.07 6.77
N TYR A 293 -37.66 -46.74 8.05
CA TYR A 293 -38.63 -47.03 9.10
C TYR A 293 -39.94 -46.27 8.86
N ARG A 294 -39.89 -44.96 8.60
CA ARG A 294 -41.08 -44.15 8.26
C ARG A 294 -41.74 -44.64 6.97
N TRP A 295 -40.96 -45.00 5.95
CA TRP A 295 -41.49 -45.54 4.71
C TRP A 295 -42.16 -46.91 4.91
N ARG A 296 -41.54 -47.80 5.69
CA ARG A 296 -42.09 -49.11 6.03
C ARG A 296 -43.34 -48.98 6.89
N GLN A 297 -43.38 -48.06 7.85
CA GLN A 297 -44.55 -47.79 8.66
C GLN A 297 -45.70 -47.20 7.83
N SER A 298 -45.40 -46.34 6.86
CA SER A 298 -46.41 -45.88 5.89
C SER A 298 -46.97 -47.04 5.05
N ARG A 299 -46.12 -47.99 4.61
CA ARG A 299 -46.56 -49.16 3.83
C ARG A 299 -47.39 -50.15 4.65
N ILE A 300 -47.12 -50.31 5.95
CA ILE A 300 -47.88 -51.20 6.84
C ILE A 300 -49.31 -50.66 7.10
N LEU A 301 -49.53 -49.34 7.03
CA LEU A 301 -50.86 -48.72 7.19
C LEU A 301 -51.76 -48.82 5.94
N TYR A 302 -51.23 -49.23 4.78
CA TYR A 302 -52.02 -49.37 3.53
C TYR A 302 -52.44 -50.83 3.21
N HIS A 303 -52.20 -51.78 4.11
CA HIS A 303 -52.79 -53.13 4.00
C HIS A 303 -54.03 -53.26 4.88
N SER A 304 -55.07 -52.53 4.51
CA SER A 304 -56.44 -52.75 4.97
C SER A 304 -57.30 -53.05 3.73
N ASN A 305 -57.36 -54.32 3.34
CA ASN A 305 -58.24 -54.79 2.27
C ASN A 305 -59.69 -54.82 2.77
N LEU A 306 -60.47 -53.79 2.46
CA LEU A 306 -61.94 -53.85 2.50
C LEU A 306 -62.48 -53.31 1.16
N PRO A 307 -63.43 -54.02 0.51
CA PRO A 307 -63.82 -53.74 -0.86
C PRO A 307 -64.72 -52.50 -0.98
N VAL A 308 -64.46 -51.73 -2.03
CA VAL A 308 -65.19 -50.55 -2.48
C VAL A 308 -66.61 -50.93 -2.92
N ILE A 309 -67.63 -50.26 -2.37
CA ILE A 309 -68.95 -50.11 -3.01
C ILE A 309 -69.26 -48.61 -3.09
N PRO A 310 -69.44 -48.04 -4.30
CA PRO A 310 -69.70 -46.62 -4.49
C PRO A 310 -71.18 -46.31 -4.28
N TYR A 311 -71.50 -45.44 -3.33
CA TYR A 311 -72.80 -44.78 -3.23
C TYR A 311 -72.61 -43.27 -3.45
N TYR A 312 -72.99 -42.80 -4.64
CA TYR A 312 -73.50 -41.43 -4.83
C TYR A 312 -75.01 -41.50 -4.53
N PRO A 313 -75.67 -40.48 -3.93
CA PRO A 313 -75.86 -39.15 -4.57
C PRO A 313 -76.13 -38.03 -3.52
N PRO A 314 -76.80 -36.90 -3.80
CA PRO A 314 -76.71 -35.92 -4.90
C PRO A 314 -76.41 -34.49 -4.39
N ARG A 315 -75.91 -33.63 -5.29
CA ARG A 315 -76.04 -32.17 -5.12
C ARG A 315 -77.51 -31.78 -5.25
N TYR A 316 -78.07 -31.11 -4.23
CA TYR A 316 -79.24 -30.26 -4.36
C TYR A 316 -78.83 -28.82 -4.05
N ALA A 317 -79.13 -27.93 -4.98
CA ALA A 317 -78.99 -26.50 -4.83
C ALA A 317 -80.15 -25.93 -4.01
N ASP A 318 -79.81 -24.96 -3.17
CA ASP A 318 -80.56 -23.82 -2.65
C ASP A 318 -82.10 -23.88 -2.68
N THR A 319 -82.71 -23.76 -1.50
CA THR A 319 -83.78 -22.76 -1.29
C THR A 319 -83.99 -22.49 0.21
N LEU A 320 -84.09 -21.20 0.53
CA LEU A 320 -84.84 -20.62 1.65
C LEU A 320 -84.17 -20.57 3.05
N GLY A 321 -83.72 -19.37 3.40
CA GLY A 321 -83.99 -18.81 4.73
C GLY A 321 -82.85 -18.88 5.75
N THR A 322 -82.41 -17.68 6.14
CA THR A 322 -81.90 -17.30 7.46
C THR A 322 -80.53 -17.83 7.93
N GLY A 323 -79.61 -16.88 8.16
CA GLY A 323 -78.86 -16.86 9.41
C GLY A 323 -77.37 -17.22 9.34
N THR A 324 -76.55 -16.17 9.27
CA THR A 324 -75.34 -15.97 10.08
C THR A 324 -74.19 -16.99 10.02
N LEU A 325 -73.12 -16.58 9.33
CA LEU A 325 -71.71 -16.60 9.76
C LEU A 325 -71.29 -17.63 10.83
N GLN A 326 -70.29 -18.47 10.49
CA GLN A 326 -69.10 -18.48 11.34
C GLN A 326 -67.81 -18.67 10.52
N HIS A 327 -66.92 -17.71 10.76
CA HIS A 327 -65.65 -17.39 10.12
C HIS A 327 -64.51 -18.33 10.58
N VAL A 328 -63.27 -18.08 10.10
CA VAL A 328 -61.94 -18.34 10.73
C VAL A 328 -61.18 -19.61 10.25
N TYR A 329 -59.89 -19.62 9.85
CA TYR A 329 -58.87 -18.65 9.38
C TYR A 329 -57.73 -19.49 8.73
N ASN A 330 -57.18 -19.06 7.59
CA ASN A 330 -55.92 -19.58 7.01
C ASN A 330 -54.69 -18.89 7.64
N TYR A 331 -53.60 -19.62 7.84
CA TYR A 331 -52.27 -19.08 8.23
C TYR A 331 -51.12 -19.86 7.56
N GLU A 332 -50.24 -19.16 6.80
CA GLU A 332 -49.07 -19.56 5.98
C GLU A 332 -47.75 -18.82 6.37
N VAL A 333 -46.66 -19.42 6.88
CA VAL A 333 -45.39 -18.63 7.00
C VAL A 333 -44.33 -19.02 6.04
N CYS A 334 -43.64 -17.97 5.65
CA CYS A 334 -42.32 -17.93 5.09
C CYS A 334 -41.27 -17.72 6.19
N ARG A 335 -40.33 -18.65 6.35
CA ARG A 335 -39.07 -18.35 7.05
C ARG A 335 -37.89 -18.39 6.09
N THR A 336 -36.94 -17.56 6.46
CA THR A 336 -35.94 -16.86 5.66
C THR A 336 -34.74 -17.71 5.27
N THR A 337 -34.11 -17.36 4.15
CA THR A 337 -32.80 -17.85 3.72
C THR A 337 -31.69 -17.21 4.56
N ASP A 338 -31.43 -17.74 5.76
CA ASP A 338 -30.08 -17.78 6.30
C ASP A 338 -29.90 -19.00 7.22
N SER A 339 -28.79 -19.69 6.99
CA SER A 339 -28.35 -20.92 7.62
C SER A 339 -27.70 -20.61 8.97
N ARG A 340 -28.52 -20.30 9.97
CA ARG A 340 -28.21 -20.55 11.38
C ARG A 340 -29.49 -20.44 12.22
N LYS A 341 -30.06 -21.60 12.60
CA LYS A 341 -31.35 -21.83 13.29
C LYS A 341 -32.61 -21.76 12.42
N SER A 342 -33.10 -22.95 12.09
CA SER A 342 -34.38 -23.26 11.45
C SER A 342 -35.48 -23.38 12.51
N ASP A 343 -36.24 -22.32 12.74
CA ASP A 343 -37.59 -22.47 13.27
C ASP A 343 -38.55 -22.18 12.10
N CYS A 344 -39.82 -22.61 12.11
CA CYS A 344 -40.86 -22.23 11.12
C CYS A 344 -41.98 -21.46 11.87
N GLN A 345 -42.29 -20.22 11.50
CA GLN A 345 -43.49 -19.49 11.99
C GLN A 345 -44.72 -19.93 11.12
N PHE A 346 -45.95 -19.35 11.23
CA PHE A 346 -47.10 -19.35 10.24
C PHE A 346 -47.77 -17.93 10.09
N ALA A 347 -47.91 -17.33 8.89
CA ALA A 347 -48.42 -15.97 8.57
C ALA A 347 -49.71 -15.96 7.74
N ARG A 348 -50.72 -15.20 8.14
CA ARG A 348 -52.00 -15.18 7.41
C ARG A 348 -51.88 -14.60 5.99
N PRO A 349 -52.59 -15.15 4.99
CA PRO A 349 -52.85 -14.43 3.76
C PRO A 349 -53.77 -13.24 4.07
N CYS A 350 -53.32 -12.05 3.71
CA CYS A 350 -54.15 -10.84 3.70
C CYS A 350 -54.89 -10.82 2.37
N SER A 351 -56.19 -11.16 2.37
CA SER A 351 -57.07 -10.89 1.24
C SER A 351 -58.12 -9.84 1.63
N GLN A 352 -58.00 -8.70 0.95
CA GLN A 352 -59.04 -7.79 0.50
C GLN A 352 -59.74 -6.90 1.54
N ASN A 353 -59.31 -5.62 1.52
CA ASN A 353 -60.22 -4.49 1.58
C ASN A 353 -61.26 -4.63 0.45
N VAL A 354 -62.52 -4.86 0.81
CA VAL A 354 -63.67 -4.60 -0.05
C VAL A 354 -64.38 -3.37 0.51
N LEU A 355 -64.38 -2.33 -0.32
CA LEU A 355 -65.24 -1.15 -0.23
C LEU A 355 -66.68 -1.53 -0.55
N ILE A 356 -67.55 -0.71 0.02
CA ILE A 356 -69.01 -0.78 0.03
C ILE A 356 -69.62 -0.84 -1.38
N MET A 357 -70.45 -1.87 -1.56
CA MET A 357 -71.67 -2.02 -2.38
C MET A 357 -71.69 -1.65 -3.89
N ASP A 358 -71.92 -2.73 -4.65
CA ASP A 358 -72.44 -2.92 -6.01
C ASP A 358 -73.83 -2.25 -6.24
N PRO A 359 -74.56 -2.43 -7.37
CA PRO A 359 -74.19 -2.94 -8.70
C PRO A 359 -74.74 -2.09 -9.85
N SER A 360 -74.06 -2.06 -10.98
CA SER A 360 -74.65 -2.24 -12.32
C SER A 360 -73.72 -1.73 -13.42
N SER A 361 -73.62 -2.55 -14.46
CA SER A 361 -73.33 -2.17 -15.84
C SER A 361 -71.87 -2.28 -16.32
N THR A 362 -71.58 -3.47 -16.86
CA THR A 362 -71.09 -3.70 -18.24
C THR A 362 -69.98 -2.81 -18.82
N GLY A 363 -68.88 -3.45 -19.25
CA GLY A 363 -68.23 -3.11 -20.51
C GLY A 363 -66.73 -2.85 -20.48
N THR A 364 -65.99 -3.82 -21.05
CA THR A 364 -64.81 -3.66 -21.92
C THR A 364 -63.62 -2.81 -21.42
N MET A 365 -62.51 -3.49 -21.11
CA MET A 365 -61.16 -2.90 -21.02
C MET A 365 -60.75 -2.29 -22.37
N GLN A 366 -60.57 -0.97 -22.40
CA GLN A 366 -59.81 -0.28 -23.44
C GLN A 366 -58.40 0.09 -22.94
N ARG A 367 -57.46 -0.19 -23.83
CA ARG A 367 -56.02 0.07 -23.84
C ARG A 367 -55.70 1.57 -23.83
N MET A 368 -54.65 1.97 -23.11
CA MET A 368 -53.90 3.22 -23.32
C MET A 368 -52.44 2.92 -22.90
N GLN A 369 -51.48 2.68 -23.80
CA GLN A 369 -50.77 3.59 -24.72
C GLN A 369 -49.87 4.57 -23.93
N ASN A 370 -48.58 4.22 -23.74
CA ASN A 370 -47.39 4.64 -24.51
C ASN A 370 -47.08 6.15 -24.30
N GLU A 371 -45.84 6.64 -24.12
CA GLU A 371 -44.73 6.54 -25.07
C GLU A 371 -43.54 7.46 -24.65
N LYS A 372 -42.38 7.28 -25.32
CA LYS A 372 -41.27 8.22 -25.65
C LYS A 372 -39.98 8.15 -24.82
N ASN A 373 -38.77 8.21 -25.40
CA ASN A 373 -38.32 8.22 -26.81
C ASN A 373 -36.80 7.99 -26.89
N ILE A 374 -36.36 7.46 -28.03
CA ILE A 374 -35.01 7.51 -28.63
C ILE A 374 -34.95 8.71 -29.59
N LEU A 375 -33.77 9.30 -29.83
CA LEU A 375 -33.41 10.05 -31.05
C LEU A 375 -31.87 10.03 -31.17
N ASP A 376 -31.29 9.23 -32.07
CA ASP A 376 -30.80 9.54 -33.44
C ASP A 376 -29.35 10.07 -33.50
N GLU A 377 -28.56 9.42 -34.34
CA GLU A 377 -27.23 9.82 -34.84
C GLU A 377 -27.37 10.64 -36.13
N PRO A 378 -26.36 11.45 -36.52
CA PRO A 378 -25.70 11.16 -37.79
C PRO A 378 -24.17 11.42 -37.85
N ASP A 379 -23.58 10.81 -38.89
CA ASP A 379 -22.19 10.74 -39.38
C ASP A 379 -21.32 12.03 -39.45
N SER A 380 -20.11 11.91 -38.84
CA SER A 380 -18.69 12.15 -39.32
C SER A 380 -18.26 13.45 -40.08
N PRO A 381 -16.95 13.78 -40.32
CA PRO A 381 -15.69 13.02 -40.14
C PRO A 381 -14.43 13.81 -39.64
N LEU A 382 -13.28 13.13 -39.76
CA LEU A 382 -11.87 13.48 -39.55
C LEU A 382 -11.32 14.76 -40.24
N GLU A 383 -10.14 15.16 -39.70
CA GLU A 383 -9.01 15.99 -40.20
C GLU A 383 -9.08 17.53 -40.08
N GLY A 384 -8.07 18.07 -39.37
CA GLY A 384 -7.79 19.50 -39.19
C GLY A 384 -7.02 19.78 -37.90
#